data_AF-A0A1S3UMC3-F1
#
_entry.id   AF-A0A1S3UMC3-F1
#
_cell.length_a   1.000
_cell.length_b   1.000
_cell.length_c   1.000
_cell.angle_alpha   90.00
_cell.angle_beta   90.00
_cell.angle_gamma   90.00
#
_symmetry.space_group_name_H-M   'P 1'
#
loop_
_entity.id
_entity.type
_entity.pdbx_description
1 polymer ?
#
loop_
_entity_poly.entity_id
_entity_poly.type
_entity_poly.pdbx_seq_one_letter_code
_entity_poly.pdbx_strand_id
1 'polypeptide(L)'
;MGIQLVLFLFLASLRLGLSQDVEHGLILVQGIQAIAETDDNFICATIDWWPHDKCDYNNCPWGNSSAANLDLSHPFLVKAIQALKPLRIRVGGSLQDQLLYEVGSLKSPCHPFQKMKGGLFGFSKGCLQMKRWDELNNFFDNTGAIVTFGLNALKGRHPSGHNTVWQGDWDSSNAYDLINYTVSKGYKIDSWEFGNELSGKGIAASVSAVQYGKDLIKLKEVLNSLYNNSNFKPLLVAPGGFYSKDWYDKLLQVTGPGIVNVLSHHLYNLGPGSDEHLDRKILDPEHLSKVEPIFRSLSETIKKYGHWSSAWVGEAGGAFNSGGRQISNTFVDSFWYLDQLGMASRYNTKVYCRQTIIGGNYGLLDTTTFVPNPDYYSALLWHRLMGNTVLAASSDVFSPSLRSYAHCSKGRDGITLLLINLSNQTDFTLMVRDRVPLSSGGHENGTSIHVENSLLNNLKRAFSWIGRKGSDVTFREEYHLNAKDNYLRSQTMLLNGVPLELTNDGEIPTLEPLLISVHSPIHLDPLSIAFVVLPYFDAPACAAQTKL
;
A
#
# COMPACT_ATOMS: atom_id res chain seq x y z
N MET A 1 -15.14 60.14 -17.93
CA MET A 1 -15.69 58.78 -18.14
C MET A 1 -14.64 57.67 -18.23
N GLY A 2 -13.36 57.93 -18.59
CA GLY A 2 -12.35 56.87 -18.72
C GLY A 2 -11.82 56.25 -17.41
N ILE A 3 -11.67 57.05 -16.35
CA ILE A 3 -11.06 56.57 -15.08
C ILE A 3 -12.00 55.63 -14.31
N GLN A 4 -13.31 55.89 -14.34
CA GLN A 4 -14.30 54.99 -13.72
C GLN A 4 -14.40 53.64 -14.46
N LEU A 5 -14.27 53.63 -15.79
CA LEU A 5 -14.30 52.39 -16.57
C LEU A 5 -13.05 51.53 -16.30
N VAL A 6 -11.88 52.15 -16.17
CA VAL A 6 -10.63 51.46 -15.83
C VAL A 6 -10.67 50.93 -14.40
N LEU A 7 -11.21 51.69 -13.44
CA LEU A 7 -11.38 51.22 -12.07
C LEU A 7 -12.40 50.05 -11.99
N PHE A 8 -13.48 50.10 -12.78
CA PHE A 8 -14.47 49.03 -12.84
C PHE A 8 -13.92 47.78 -13.53
N LEU A 9 -13.12 47.92 -14.59
CA LEU A 9 -12.42 46.81 -15.24
C LEU A 9 -11.32 46.22 -14.34
N PHE A 10 -10.63 47.06 -13.55
CA PHE A 10 -9.62 46.62 -12.59
C PHE A 10 -10.28 45.91 -11.38
N LEU A 11 -11.41 46.42 -10.88
CA LEU A 11 -12.21 45.78 -9.82
C LEU A 11 -12.92 44.51 -10.31
N ALA A 12 -13.34 44.46 -11.58
CA ALA A 12 -13.88 43.25 -12.22
C ALA A 12 -12.77 42.22 -12.50
N SER A 13 -11.55 42.65 -12.82
CA SER A 13 -10.38 41.75 -12.90
C SER A 13 -9.85 41.31 -11.54
N LEU A 14 -10.09 42.09 -10.48
CA LEU A 14 -9.84 41.68 -9.08
C LEU A 14 -10.87 40.66 -8.58
N ARG A 15 -12.06 40.57 -9.18
CA ARG A 15 -13.02 39.47 -8.94
C ARG A 15 -12.72 38.20 -9.73
N LEU A 16 -11.71 38.21 -10.61
CA LEU A 16 -11.16 37.00 -11.23
C LEU A 16 -10.03 36.36 -10.38
N GLY A 17 -9.79 36.87 -9.17
CA GLY A 17 -8.96 36.21 -8.17
C GLY A 17 -9.77 35.17 -7.39
N LEU A 18 -9.48 33.89 -7.64
CA LEU A 18 -9.74 32.74 -6.75
C LEU A 18 -11.18 32.65 -6.20
N SER A 19 -12.17 32.40 -7.05
CA SER A 19 -13.37 31.71 -6.57
C SER A 19 -12.99 30.25 -6.33
N GLN A 20 -12.89 29.82 -5.09
CA GLN A 20 -12.93 28.40 -4.74
C GLN A 20 -14.35 27.91 -5.05
N ASP A 21 -14.47 26.91 -5.91
CA ASP A 21 -15.76 26.33 -6.28
C ASP A 21 -16.19 25.38 -5.17
N VAL A 22 -17.38 25.58 -4.59
CA VAL A 22 -17.92 24.65 -3.58
C VAL A 22 -18.89 23.70 -4.27
N GLU A 23 -18.53 22.41 -4.31
CA GLU A 23 -19.41 21.35 -4.79
C GLU A 23 -20.03 20.59 -3.62
N HIS A 24 -21.34 20.41 -3.67
CA HIS A 24 -22.10 19.66 -2.67
C HIS A 24 -22.46 18.28 -3.20
N GLY A 25 -22.38 17.26 -2.36
CA GLY A 25 -22.84 15.93 -2.76
C GLY A 25 -22.95 14.90 -1.64
N LEU A 26 -23.24 13.68 -2.04
CA LEU A 26 -23.48 12.52 -1.20
C LEU A 26 -22.47 11.42 -1.51
N ILE A 27 -21.82 10.92 -0.46
CA ILE A 27 -21.13 9.64 -0.48
C ILE A 27 -22.13 8.54 -0.13
N LEU A 28 -22.38 7.66 -1.09
CA LEU A 28 -23.22 6.48 -0.95
C LEU A 28 -22.35 5.27 -0.58
N VAL A 29 -22.61 4.68 0.58
CA VAL A 29 -21.94 3.47 1.06
C VAL A 29 -22.93 2.31 1.07
N GLN A 30 -22.56 1.15 0.54
CA GLN A 30 -23.39 -0.05 0.59
C GLN A 30 -23.01 -0.89 1.81
N GLY A 31 -23.73 -0.73 2.93
CA GLY A 31 -23.41 -1.40 4.19
C GLY A 31 -23.80 -2.88 4.28
N ILE A 32 -24.59 -3.39 3.33
CA ILE A 32 -25.19 -4.73 3.41
C ILE A 32 -24.20 -5.86 3.07
N GLN A 33 -23.30 -5.64 2.12
CA GLN A 33 -22.43 -6.70 1.59
C GLN A 33 -21.00 -6.19 1.38
N ALA A 34 -20.03 -6.97 1.86
CA ALA A 34 -18.63 -6.79 1.54
C ALA A 34 -18.36 -7.06 0.05
N ILE A 35 -17.62 -6.18 -0.61
CA ILE A 35 -17.19 -6.39 -2.01
C ILE A 35 -15.84 -7.11 -2.10
N ALA A 36 -15.06 -7.04 -1.03
CA ALA A 36 -13.75 -7.65 -0.90
C ALA A 36 -13.35 -7.71 0.59
N GLU A 37 -12.26 -8.39 0.86
CA GLU A 37 -11.66 -8.47 2.19
C GLU A 37 -10.13 -8.32 2.04
N THR A 38 -9.48 -7.59 2.93
CA THR A 38 -8.02 -7.48 3.02
C THR A 38 -7.47 -8.34 4.16
N ASP A 39 -6.16 -8.52 4.26
CA ASP A 39 -5.54 -9.11 5.46
C ASP A 39 -5.62 -8.14 6.64
N ASP A 40 -5.60 -8.63 7.88
CA ASP A 40 -5.49 -7.78 9.07
C ASP A 40 -4.19 -6.95 9.08
N ASN A 41 -3.16 -7.47 8.40
CA ASN A 41 -1.87 -6.84 8.13
C ASN A 41 -1.78 -6.34 6.68
N PHE A 42 -2.85 -5.73 6.16
CA PHE A 42 -2.91 -5.19 4.80
C PHE A 42 -1.75 -4.23 4.49
N ILE A 43 -1.41 -3.36 5.45
CA ILE A 43 -0.24 -2.48 5.36
C ILE A 43 1.03 -3.30 5.55
N CYS A 44 1.92 -3.23 4.57
CA CYS A 44 3.23 -3.86 4.56
C CYS A 44 4.28 -2.85 4.11
N ALA A 45 5.54 -3.09 4.46
CA ALA A 45 6.68 -2.35 3.96
C ALA A 45 7.81 -3.30 3.54
N THR A 46 8.74 -2.83 2.71
CA THR A 46 9.90 -3.62 2.30
C THR A 46 11.20 -3.13 2.95
N ILE A 47 12.18 -4.02 3.06
CA ILE A 47 13.59 -3.70 3.28
C ILE A 47 14.37 -4.23 2.08
N ASP A 48 15.14 -3.36 1.41
CA ASP A 48 15.87 -3.70 0.20
C ASP A 48 17.32 -4.18 0.49
N TRP A 49 18.00 -4.68 -0.54
CA TRP A 49 19.40 -5.06 -0.54
C TRP A 49 20.32 -3.99 -1.15
N TRP A 50 19.80 -2.90 -1.72
CA TRP A 50 20.62 -1.86 -2.35
C TRP A 50 21.69 -1.27 -1.41
N PRO A 51 22.98 -1.32 -1.78
CA PRO A 51 24.04 -0.70 -0.98
C PRO A 51 24.03 0.83 -1.10
N HIS A 52 24.77 1.49 -0.19
CA HIS A 52 24.88 2.96 -0.11
C HIS A 52 25.32 3.63 -1.41
N ASP A 53 26.05 2.91 -2.26
CA ASP A 53 26.56 3.41 -3.53
C ASP A 53 25.60 3.15 -4.71
N LYS A 54 24.42 2.55 -4.49
CA LYS A 54 23.35 2.54 -5.50
C LYS A 54 22.89 3.98 -5.76
N CYS A 55 23.06 4.42 -7.00
CA CYS A 55 22.66 5.74 -7.43
C CYS A 55 21.79 5.68 -8.68
N ASP A 56 20.80 6.56 -8.75
CA ASP A 56 20.01 6.86 -9.94
C ASP A 56 20.08 8.37 -10.17
N TYR A 57 20.24 8.80 -11.42
CA TYR A 57 20.16 10.23 -11.77
C TYR A 57 21.08 11.14 -10.93
N ASN A 58 22.31 10.69 -10.66
CA ASN A 58 23.31 11.37 -9.80
C ASN A 58 22.88 11.57 -8.34
N ASN A 59 21.94 10.77 -7.84
CA ASN A 59 21.50 10.74 -6.46
C ASN A 59 21.62 9.31 -5.90
N CYS A 60 22.14 9.16 -4.68
CA CYS A 60 22.35 7.86 -4.03
C CYS A 60 21.52 7.81 -2.72
N PRO A 61 20.19 7.61 -2.81
CA PRO A 61 19.27 7.83 -1.68
C PRO A 61 19.19 6.64 -0.71
N TRP A 62 20.07 5.65 -0.85
CA TRP A 62 20.01 4.40 -0.08
C TRP A 62 20.81 4.46 1.22
N GLY A 63 21.96 5.11 1.28
CA GLY A 63 22.76 5.17 2.51
C GLY A 63 22.94 3.79 3.17
N ASN A 64 22.84 3.71 4.50
CA ASN A 64 22.87 2.45 5.25
C ASN A 64 21.44 1.96 5.57
N SER A 65 20.60 1.78 4.55
CA SER A 65 19.21 1.32 4.72
C SER A 65 18.97 -0.14 4.35
N SER A 66 19.97 -0.83 3.82
CA SER A 66 19.78 -2.19 3.30
C SER A 66 19.67 -3.23 4.41
N ALA A 67 19.05 -4.37 4.12
CA ALA A 67 19.04 -5.52 5.03
C ALA A 67 20.45 -5.94 5.49
N ALA A 68 21.49 -5.68 4.68
CA ALA A 68 22.87 -5.99 5.01
C ALA A 68 23.51 -5.05 6.04
N ASN A 69 23.08 -3.79 6.14
CA ASN A 69 23.79 -2.77 6.92
C ASN A 69 22.92 -1.77 7.69
N LEU A 70 21.59 -1.89 7.63
CA LEU A 70 20.65 -1.08 8.42
C LEU A 70 20.95 -1.18 9.91
N ASP A 71 20.97 -0.04 10.61
CA ASP A 71 21.03 -0.03 12.07
C ASP A 71 19.71 -0.51 12.67
N LEU A 72 19.65 -1.81 12.98
CA LEU A 72 18.48 -2.46 13.55
C LEU A 72 18.23 -2.09 15.02
N SER A 73 19.18 -1.40 15.66
CA SER A 73 19.04 -0.94 17.05
C SER A 73 18.52 0.49 17.16
N HIS A 74 18.36 1.20 16.02
CA HIS A 74 17.93 2.59 16.02
C HIS A 74 16.52 2.72 16.64
N PRO A 75 16.35 3.54 17.69
CA PRO A 75 15.10 3.59 18.45
C PRO A 75 13.91 4.03 17.59
N PHE A 76 14.12 4.96 16.64
CA PHE A 76 13.02 5.44 15.78
C PHE A 76 12.55 4.37 14.80
N LEU A 77 13.45 3.51 14.31
CA LEU A 77 13.07 2.38 13.45
C LEU A 77 12.19 1.38 14.22
N VAL A 78 12.62 1.03 15.43
CA VAL A 78 11.90 0.10 16.31
C VAL A 78 10.52 0.65 16.65
N LYS A 79 10.42 1.91 17.11
CA LYS A 79 9.15 2.56 17.45
C LYS A 79 8.22 2.70 16.26
N ALA A 80 8.77 3.03 15.08
CA ALA A 80 7.98 3.14 13.85
C ALA A 80 7.32 1.81 13.45
N ILE A 81 8.06 0.70 13.50
CA ILE A 81 7.50 -0.62 13.19
C ILE A 81 6.49 -1.05 14.26
N GLN A 82 6.79 -0.80 15.55
CA GLN A 82 5.90 -1.16 16.66
C GLN A 82 4.57 -0.40 16.63
N ALA A 83 4.55 0.84 16.16
CA ALA A 83 3.31 1.62 16.02
C ALA A 83 2.35 1.05 14.95
N LEU A 84 2.88 0.24 14.02
CA LEU A 84 2.14 -0.48 12.98
C LEU A 84 1.94 -1.97 13.34
N LYS A 85 2.16 -2.39 14.60
CA LYS A 85 2.22 -3.80 14.97
C LYS A 85 0.87 -4.54 14.84
N PRO A 86 0.83 -5.72 14.19
CA PRO A 86 1.93 -6.32 13.43
C PRO A 86 2.11 -5.62 12.08
N LEU A 87 3.36 -5.29 11.74
CA LEU A 87 3.71 -4.82 10.40
C LEU A 87 4.35 -5.98 9.64
N ARG A 88 3.87 -6.26 8.43
CA ARG A 88 4.56 -7.17 7.53
C ARG A 88 5.76 -6.48 6.90
N ILE A 89 6.93 -7.11 6.99
CA ILE A 89 8.17 -6.66 6.37
C ILE A 89 8.59 -7.69 5.31
N ARG A 90 8.61 -7.26 4.05
CA ARG A 90 9.21 -8.02 2.95
C ARG A 90 10.70 -7.66 2.82
N VAL A 91 11.58 -8.62 3.05
CA VAL A 91 13.02 -8.47 2.76
C VAL A 91 13.30 -9.01 1.37
N GLY A 92 13.63 -8.14 0.41
CA GLY A 92 13.75 -8.49 -0.99
C GLY A 92 14.31 -7.37 -1.87
N GLY A 93 13.91 -7.34 -3.14
CA GLY A 93 14.37 -6.35 -4.12
C GLY A 93 15.36 -6.93 -5.13
N SER A 94 15.81 -6.11 -6.09
CA SER A 94 16.50 -6.59 -7.30
C SER A 94 17.78 -7.40 -7.04
N LEU A 95 18.53 -7.10 -5.98
CA LEU A 95 19.79 -7.81 -5.67
C LEU A 95 19.57 -9.18 -4.99
N GLN A 96 18.34 -9.51 -4.58
CA GLN A 96 18.00 -10.81 -3.99
C GLN A 96 18.42 -11.99 -4.86
N ASP A 97 18.25 -11.89 -6.18
CA ASP A 97 18.62 -12.94 -7.13
C ASP A 97 20.14 -13.05 -7.38
N GLN A 98 20.92 -12.25 -6.68
CA GLN A 98 22.39 -12.32 -6.66
C GLN A 98 22.93 -12.60 -5.25
N LEU A 99 22.05 -12.77 -4.26
CA LEU A 99 22.41 -13.02 -2.88
C LEU A 99 22.72 -14.50 -2.66
N LEU A 100 23.85 -14.78 -2.00
CA LEU A 100 24.22 -16.08 -1.46
C LEU A 100 24.08 -16.06 0.07
N TYR A 101 23.90 -17.23 0.68
CA TYR A 101 23.77 -17.36 2.13
C TYR A 101 25.00 -18.10 2.69
N GLU A 102 25.67 -17.52 3.69
CA GLU A 102 26.87 -18.10 4.32
C GLU A 102 26.53 -19.24 5.29
N VAL A 103 25.96 -20.30 4.75
CA VAL A 103 25.43 -21.42 5.53
C VAL A 103 25.64 -22.72 4.78
N GLY A 104 25.74 -23.80 5.54
CA GLY A 104 25.99 -25.14 5.01
C GLY A 104 27.37 -25.23 4.36
N SER A 105 27.42 -25.70 3.12
CA SER A 105 28.67 -26.01 2.41
C SER A 105 29.11 -24.93 1.40
N LEU A 106 28.78 -23.66 1.67
CA LEU A 106 29.14 -22.56 0.77
C LEU A 106 30.66 -22.55 0.49
N LYS A 107 31.04 -22.83 -0.76
CA LYS A 107 32.45 -22.97 -1.16
C LYS A 107 33.15 -21.65 -1.48
N SER A 108 32.38 -20.57 -1.68
CA SER A 108 32.88 -19.26 -2.07
C SER A 108 33.00 -18.32 -0.86
N PRO A 109 34.01 -17.42 -0.83
CA PRO A 109 34.09 -16.39 0.19
C PRO A 109 32.83 -15.54 0.26
N CYS A 110 32.37 -15.23 1.47
CA CYS A 110 31.21 -14.38 1.69
C CYS A 110 31.60 -12.90 1.63
N HIS A 111 31.22 -12.23 0.54
CA HIS A 111 31.50 -10.82 0.33
C HIS A 111 30.21 -10.00 0.20
N PRO A 112 30.19 -8.74 0.67
CA PRO A 112 29.05 -7.85 0.44
C PRO A 112 28.91 -7.52 -1.06
N PHE A 113 27.75 -6.99 -1.44
CA PHE A 113 27.57 -6.43 -2.78
C PHE A 113 28.57 -5.32 -3.06
N GLN A 114 29.15 -5.33 -4.26
CA GLN A 114 30.06 -4.30 -4.74
C GLN A 114 29.63 -3.86 -6.14
N LYS A 115 29.81 -2.58 -6.46
CA LYS A 115 29.68 -2.12 -7.84
C LYS A 115 30.58 -2.92 -8.77
N MET A 116 29.99 -3.45 -9.82
CA MET A 116 30.69 -4.27 -10.80
C MET A 116 30.14 -3.99 -12.19
N LYS A 117 30.99 -3.44 -13.06
CA LYS A 117 30.62 -3.20 -14.46
C LYS A 117 30.31 -4.53 -15.14
N GLY A 118 29.15 -4.61 -15.80
CA GLY A 118 28.68 -5.83 -16.44
C GLY A 118 28.06 -6.87 -15.50
N GLY A 119 28.05 -6.61 -14.18
CA GLY A 119 27.25 -7.37 -13.23
C GLY A 119 25.75 -7.13 -13.43
N LEU A 120 24.91 -8.06 -12.98
CA LEU A 120 23.46 -7.89 -13.06
C LEU A 120 23.05 -6.70 -12.19
N PHE A 121 22.27 -5.79 -12.76
CA PHE A 121 21.97 -4.46 -12.19
C PHE A 121 23.20 -3.59 -11.86
N GLY A 122 24.40 -3.91 -12.39
CA GLY A 122 25.64 -3.17 -12.12
C GLY A 122 26.35 -3.55 -10.82
N PHE A 123 26.00 -4.68 -10.22
CA PHE A 123 26.58 -5.17 -8.97
C PHE A 123 27.08 -6.60 -9.08
N SER A 124 28.01 -6.95 -8.19
CA SER A 124 28.50 -8.31 -7.99
C SER A 124 27.41 -9.19 -7.36
N LYS A 125 27.70 -10.49 -7.24
CA LYS A 125 27.03 -11.31 -6.22
C LYS A 125 27.35 -10.76 -4.84
N GLY A 126 26.38 -10.84 -3.94
CA GLY A 126 26.53 -10.50 -2.53
C GLY A 126 26.29 -11.71 -1.67
N CYS A 127 26.63 -11.62 -0.40
CA CYS A 127 26.48 -12.71 0.54
C CYS A 127 25.94 -12.22 1.89
N LEU A 128 24.92 -12.91 2.40
CA LEU A 128 24.34 -12.72 3.71
C LEU A 128 25.02 -13.66 4.71
N GLN A 129 25.77 -13.08 5.64
CA GLN A 129 26.36 -13.79 6.76
C GLN A 129 25.27 -14.22 7.75
N MET A 130 25.36 -15.43 8.32
CA MET A 130 24.33 -15.92 9.26
C MET A 130 24.28 -15.11 10.55
N LYS A 131 25.38 -14.47 10.95
CA LYS A 131 25.34 -13.48 12.04
C LYS A 131 24.35 -12.35 11.75
N ARG A 132 24.37 -11.80 10.54
CA ARG A 132 23.45 -10.74 10.13
C ARG A 132 22.01 -11.25 10.00
N TRP A 133 21.84 -12.49 9.56
CA TRP A 133 20.53 -13.15 9.55
C TRP A 133 19.95 -13.31 10.96
N ASP A 134 20.77 -13.70 11.93
CA ASP A 134 20.37 -13.77 13.35
C ASP A 134 19.98 -12.37 13.88
N GLU A 135 20.76 -11.34 13.57
CA GLU A 135 20.45 -9.94 13.95
C GLU A 135 19.10 -9.47 13.38
N LEU A 136 18.82 -9.76 12.11
CA LEU A 136 17.55 -9.43 11.45
C LEU A 136 16.38 -10.14 12.14
N ASN A 137 16.50 -11.44 12.42
CA ASN A 137 15.42 -12.19 13.08
C ASN A 137 15.17 -11.75 14.51
N ASN A 138 16.22 -11.43 15.28
CA ASN A 138 16.07 -10.85 16.61
C ASN A 138 15.36 -9.49 16.55
N PHE A 139 15.68 -8.67 15.56
CA PHE A 139 14.99 -7.40 15.33
C PHE A 139 13.51 -7.58 14.96
N PHE A 140 13.18 -8.54 14.09
CA PHE A 140 11.79 -8.83 13.73
C PHE A 140 10.99 -9.32 14.94
N ASP A 141 11.55 -10.18 15.77
CA ASP A 141 10.90 -10.65 16.99
C ASP A 141 10.68 -9.50 18.00
N ASN A 142 11.73 -8.68 18.24
CA ASN A 142 11.67 -7.52 19.14
C ASN A 142 10.63 -6.47 18.72
N THR A 143 10.46 -6.26 17.41
CA THR A 143 9.48 -5.32 16.87
C THR A 143 8.08 -5.95 16.75
N GLY A 144 7.98 -7.29 16.75
CA GLY A 144 6.76 -8.02 16.44
C GLY A 144 6.38 -7.97 14.97
N ALA A 145 7.35 -7.76 14.09
CA ALA A 145 7.15 -7.76 12.64
C ALA A 145 6.87 -9.19 12.12
N ILE A 146 6.03 -9.28 11.09
CA ILE A 146 5.76 -10.52 10.37
C ILE A 146 6.61 -10.52 9.11
N VAL A 147 7.37 -11.59 8.86
CA VAL A 147 8.44 -11.56 7.84
C VAL A 147 8.05 -12.31 6.59
N THR A 148 8.20 -11.65 5.44
CA THR A 148 8.30 -12.28 4.12
C THR A 148 9.76 -12.18 3.67
N PHE A 149 10.43 -13.30 3.40
CA PHE A 149 11.82 -13.29 2.93
C PHE A 149 11.93 -13.82 1.51
N GLY A 150 12.56 -13.05 0.63
CA GLY A 150 12.75 -13.45 -0.75
C GLY A 150 14.04 -14.25 -0.99
N LEU A 151 13.89 -15.37 -1.71
CA LEU A 151 14.95 -16.30 -2.05
C LEU A 151 15.56 -16.00 -3.41
N ASN A 152 16.84 -16.33 -3.58
CA ASN A 152 17.53 -16.23 -4.87
C ASN A 152 17.05 -17.31 -5.85
N ALA A 153 16.33 -16.91 -6.91
CA ALA A 153 15.80 -17.81 -7.94
C ALA A 153 16.71 -17.98 -9.16
N LEU A 154 17.83 -17.24 -9.24
CA LEU A 154 18.82 -17.35 -10.33
C LEU A 154 20.01 -18.25 -9.98
N LYS A 155 20.16 -18.71 -8.74
CA LYS A 155 21.23 -19.64 -8.37
C LYS A 155 21.17 -20.92 -9.24
N GLY A 156 22.30 -21.22 -9.89
CA GLY A 156 22.46 -22.38 -10.78
C GLY A 156 22.11 -22.10 -12.25
N ARG A 157 21.44 -20.99 -12.54
CA ARG A 157 21.08 -20.60 -13.90
C ARG A 157 22.19 -19.83 -14.59
N HIS A 158 22.08 -19.73 -15.91
CA HIS A 158 22.97 -18.95 -16.75
C HIS A 158 22.16 -18.11 -17.76
N PRO A 159 22.67 -16.93 -18.15
CA PRO A 159 22.03 -16.13 -19.18
C PRO A 159 22.13 -16.84 -20.53
N SER A 160 21.03 -16.84 -21.27
CA SER A 160 20.95 -17.40 -22.63
C SER A 160 21.16 -16.29 -23.66
N GLY A 161 22.41 -16.05 -24.05
CA GLY A 161 22.78 -15.05 -25.06
C GLY A 161 22.69 -13.61 -24.55
N HIS A 162 22.40 -12.65 -25.44
CA HIS A 162 22.38 -11.22 -25.13
C HIS A 162 21.05 -10.69 -24.56
N ASN A 163 20.07 -11.57 -24.32
CA ASN A 163 18.74 -11.19 -23.83
C ASN A 163 18.64 -11.32 -22.30
N THR A 164 17.55 -10.82 -21.70
CA THR A 164 17.24 -10.97 -20.27
C THR A 164 16.87 -12.40 -19.86
N VAL A 165 16.94 -13.40 -20.74
CA VAL A 165 16.43 -14.75 -20.47
C VAL A 165 17.49 -15.59 -19.78
N TRP A 166 17.12 -16.20 -18.65
CA TRP A 166 17.96 -17.13 -17.90
C TRP A 166 17.45 -18.57 -18.05
N GLN A 167 18.37 -19.50 -18.25
CA GLN A 167 18.10 -20.91 -18.49
C GLN A 167 18.83 -21.81 -17.49
N GLY A 168 18.42 -23.08 -17.46
CA GLY A 168 18.89 -24.07 -16.50
C GLY A 168 17.98 -24.21 -15.28
N ASP A 169 18.16 -25.32 -14.58
CA ASP A 169 17.41 -25.64 -13.38
C ASP A 169 17.87 -24.80 -12.20
N TRP A 170 16.96 -24.54 -11.26
CA TRP A 170 17.30 -23.86 -10.02
C TRP A 170 18.06 -24.80 -9.07
N ASP A 171 19.24 -24.36 -8.67
CA ASP A 171 20.04 -24.99 -7.62
C ASP A 171 19.54 -24.53 -6.25
N SER A 172 18.71 -25.38 -5.63
CA SER A 172 18.04 -25.11 -4.36
C SER A 172 18.93 -25.32 -3.13
N SER A 173 20.17 -25.80 -3.28
CA SER A 173 21.01 -26.22 -2.14
C SER A 173 21.23 -25.09 -1.13
N ASN A 174 21.57 -23.88 -1.61
CA ASN A 174 21.85 -22.75 -0.73
C ASN A 174 20.58 -22.22 -0.03
N ALA A 175 19.43 -22.22 -0.72
CA ALA A 175 18.15 -21.86 -0.12
C ALA A 175 17.69 -22.92 0.90
N TYR A 176 17.90 -24.21 0.60
CA TYR A 176 17.63 -25.30 1.55
C TYR A 176 18.43 -25.10 2.84
N ASP A 177 19.73 -24.83 2.74
CA ASP A 177 20.60 -24.62 3.90
C ASP A 177 20.17 -23.40 4.74
N LEU A 178 19.76 -22.29 4.10
CA LEU A 178 19.21 -21.12 4.80
C LEU A 178 17.91 -21.45 5.54
N ILE A 179 16.96 -22.10 4.87
CA ILE A 179 15.65 -22.43 5.46
C ILE A 179 15.86 -23.41 6.61
N ASN A 180 16.72 -24.42 6.44
CA ASN A 180 17.03 -25.39 7.47
C ASN A 180 17.67 -24.72 8.71
N TYR A 181 18.63 -23.82 8.48
CA TYR A 181 19.22 -23.03 9.56
C TYR A 181 18.15 -22.19 10.28
N THR A 182 17.29 -21.51 9.53
CA THR A 182 16.18 -20.69 10.05
C THR A 182 15.23 -21.51 10.94
N VAL A 183 14.81 -22.70 10.47
CA VAL A 183 13.98 -23.62 11.26
C VAL A 183 14.72 -24.11 12.51
N SER A 184 16.01 -24.47 12.39
CA SER A 184 16.81 -24.96 13.52
C SER A 184 17.00 -23.92 14.64
N LYS A 185 16.98 -22.63 14.28
CA LYS A 185 17.08 -21.50 15.22
C LYS A 185 15.73 -21.12 15.82
N GLY A 186 14.63 -21.72 15.36
CA GLY A 186 13.27 -21.39 15.78
C GLY A 186 12.76 -20.05 15.23
N TYR A 187 13.42 -19.48 14.22
CA TYR A 187 13.02 -18.22 13.61
C TYR A 187 11.72 -18.36 12.82
N LYS A 188 10.85 -17.36 12.94
CA LYS A 188 9.52 -17.35 12.34
C LYS A 188 9.51 -16.50 11.07
N ILE A 189 9.56 -17.17 9.93
CA ILE A 189 9.35 -16.55 8.63
C ILE A 189 7.95 -16.93 8.15
N ASP A 190 7.05 -15.95 8.08
CA ASP A 190 5.64 -16.14 7.69
C ASP A 190 5.49 -16.57 6.24
N SER A 191 6.37 -16.09 5.37
CA SER A 191 6.35 -16.49 3.98
C SER A 191 7.71 -16.41 3.31
N TRP A 192 7.93 -17.33 2.39
CA TRP A 192 9.08 -17.33 1.51
C TRP A 192 8.64 -16.89 0.12
N GLU A 193 9.26 -15.84 -0.41
CA GLU A 193 9.06 -15.40 -1.79
C GLU A 193 10.17 -15.97 -2.70
N PHE A 194 9.84 -16.30 -3.95
CA PHE A 194 10.80 -16.89 -4.88
C PHE A 194 11.26 -15.90 -5.95
N GLY A 195 12.46 -15.35 -5.85
CA GLY A 195 13.00 -14.40 -6.83
C GLY A 195 12.33 -13.04 -6.85
N ASN A 196 12.84 -12.14 -7.71
CA ASN A 196 12.37 -10.77 -7.84
C ASN A 196 12.37 -10.33 -9.32
N GLU A 197 11.20 -9.97 -9.84
CA GLU A 197 10.98 -9.41 -11.17
C GLU A 197 11.44 -10.30 -12.34
N LEU A 198 11.34 -11.61 -12.16
CA LEU A 198 11.69 -12.61 -13.18
C LEU A 198 10.52 -12.98 -14.10
N SER A 199 9.32 -12.46 -13.84
CA SER A 199 8.11 -12.76 -14.61
C SER A 199 8.02 -11.97 -15.92
N GLY A 200 7.32 -12.53 -16.90
CA GLY A 200 7.11 -11.88 -18.20
C GLY A 200 8.43 -11.64 -18.94
N LYS A 201 8.71 -10.38 -19.28
CA LYS A 201 9.97 -9.97 -19.93
C LYS A 201 11.12 -9.73 -18.94
N GLY A 202 10.81 -9.66 -17.64
CA GLY A 202 11.73 -9.26 -16.59
C GLY A 202 12.26 -7.82 -16.74
N ILE A 203 13.06 -7.39 -15.77
CA ILE A 203 13.80 -6.10 -15.84
C ILE A 203 15.21 -6.31 -16.37
N ALA A 204 16.05 -7.05 -15.63
CA ALA A 204 17.39 -7.45 -16.09
C ALA A 204 17.52 -8.96 -16.31
N ALA A 205 16.63 -9.74 -15.71
CA ALA A 205 16.57 -11.19 -15.80
C ALA A 205 15.12 -11.65 -15.89
N SER A 206 14.88 -12.78 -16.56
CA SER A 206 13.57 -13.40 -16.72
C SER A 206 13.71 -14.91 -16.80
N VAL A 207 12.69 -15.60 -16.30
CA VAL A 207 12.58 -17.07 -16.36
C VAL A 207 11.22 -17.42 -16.96
N SER A 208 11.18 -18.42 -17.84
CA SER A 208 9.90 -18.87 -18.42
C SER A 208 8.96 -19.38 -17.32
N ALA A 209 7.66 -19.09 -17.45
CA ALA A 209 6.65 -19.51 -16.46
C ALA A 209 6.66 -21.04 -16.22
N VAL A 210 6.97 -21.83 -17.24
CA VAL A 210 7.06 -23.30 -17.13
C VAL A 210 8.23 -23.72 -16.24
N GLN A 211 9.43 -23.19 -16.50
CA GLN A 211 10.59 -23.54 -15.69
C GLN A 211 10.40 -23.00 -14.26
N TYR A 212 10.00 -21.74 -14.13
CA TYR A 212 9.76 -21.10 -12.84
C TYR A 212 8.71 -21.87 -12.00
N GLY A 213 7.64 -22.36 -12.62
CA GLY A 213 6.64 -23.20 -11.94
C GLY A 213 7.18 -24.55 -11.46
N LYS A 214 8.04 -25.22 -12.24
CA LYS A 214 8.73 -26.45 -11.78
C LYS A 214 9.61 -26.18 -10.56
N ASP A 215 10.32 -25.06 -10.57
CA ASP A 215 11.22 -24.68 -9.48
C ASP A 215 10.43 -24.33 -8.19
N LEU A 216 9.23 -23.76 -8.31
CA LEU A 216 8.31 -23.55 -7.17
C LEU A 216 7.77 -24.85 -6.58
N ILE A 217 7.47 -25.86 -7.42
CA ILE A 217 7.07 -27.19 -6.92
C ILE A 217 8.20 -27.78 -6.07
N LYS A 218 9.44 -27.71 -6.58
CA LYS A 218 10.64 -28.14 -5.84
C LYS A 218 10.83 -27.35 -4.53
N LEU A 219 10.62 -26.04 -4.55
CA LEU A 219 10.67 -25.23 -3.32
C LEU A 219 9.57 -25.64 -2.33
N LYS A 220 8.35 -25.93 -2.80
CA LYS A 220 7.27 -26.41 -1.93
C LYS A 220 7.61 -27.75 -1.27
N GLU A 221 8.25 -28.67 -1.99
CA GLU A 221 8.77 -29.92 -1.43
C GLU A 221 9.81 -29.68 -0.34
N VAL A 222 10.75 -28.76 -0.57
CA VAL A 222 11.74 -28.34 0.44
C VAL A 222 11.05 -27.79 1.69
N LEU A 223 10.08 -26.88 1.53
CA LEU A 223 9.34 -26.31 2.65
C LEU A 223 8.56 -27.38 3.42
N ASN A 224 7.85 -28.27 2.73
CA ASN A 224 7.09 -29.36 3.36
C ASN A 224 8.00 -30.28 4.17
N SER A 225 9.19 -30.60 3.65
CA SER A 225 10.18 -31.44 4.33
C SER A 225 10.76 -30.75 5.58
N LEU A 226 11.29 -29.54 5.42
CA LEU A 226 11.97 -28.82 6.51
C LEU A 226 11.02 -28.38 7.61
N TYR A 227 9.79 -28.01 7.27
CA TYR A 227 8.78 -27.63 8.25
C TYR A 227 7.92 -28.81 8.72
N ASN A 228 8.18 -30.07 8.34
CA ASN A 228 7.27 -31.20 8.61
C ASN A 228 6.82 -31.27 10.08
N ASN A 229 7.77 -31.17 11.01
CA ASN A 229 7.55 -31.22 12.46
C ASN A 229 7.20 -29.87 13.10
N SER A 230 7.06 -28.81 12.30
CA SER A 230 6.65 -27.49 12.76
C SER A 230 5.13 -27.37 12.78
N ASN A 231 4.59 -26.83 13.87
CA ASN A 231 3.18 -26.43 13.97
C ASN A 231 2.84 -25.23 13.07
N PHE A 232 3.87 -24.54 12.59
CA PHE A 232 3.78 -23.39 11.70
C PHE A 232 4.29 -23.74 10.30
N LYS A 233 3.51 -23.41 9.28
CA LYS A 233 3.86 -23.66 7.87
C LYS A 233 3.87 -22.32 7.12
N PRO A 234 5.02 -21.89 6.56
CA PRO A 234 5.09 -20.63 5.85
C PRO A 234 4.32 -20.68 4.52
N LEU A 235 3.79 -19.53 4.10
CA LEU A 235 3.21 -19.38 2.77
C LEU A 235 4.31 -19.31 1.70
N LEU A 236 4.01 -19.84 0.51
CA LEU A 236 4.85 -19.66 -0.67
C LEU A 236 4.30 -18.53 -1.55
N VAL A 237 5.10 -17.48 -1.72
CA VAL A 237 4.76 -16.24 -2.44
C VAL A 237 5.52 -16.19 -3.76
N ALA A 238 4.83 -15.83 -4.85
CA ALA A 238 5.44 -15.71 -6.18
C ALA A 238 4.52 -14.92 -7.12
N PRO A 239 5.01 -14.34 -8.24
CA PRO A 239 6.41 -14.32 -8.66
C PRO A 239 7.22 -13.10 -8.22
N GLY A 240 6.64 -12.16 -7.46
CA GLY A 240 7.33 -10.94 -7.04
C GLY A 240 7.79 -10.10 -8.23
N GLY A 241 6.93 -9.92 -9.24
CA GLY A 241 7.28 -9.18 -10.47
C GLY A 241 6.10 -8.45 -11.09
N PHE A 242 6.29 -7.83 -12.26
CA PHE A 242 5.18 -7.14 -12.93
C PHE A 242 4.15 -8.12 -13.50
N TYR A 243 2.87 -7.77 -13.36
CA TYR A 243 1.78 -8.60 -13.86
C TYR A 243 1.85 -8.76 -15.38
N SER A 244 1.84 -10.02 -15.82
CA SER A 244 1.77 -10.39 -17.24
C SER A 244 0.79 -11.54 -17.37
N LYS A 245 -0.36 -11.28 -17.97
CA LYS A 245 -1.51 -12.21 -17.97
C LYS A 245 -1.12 -13.63 -18.40
N ASP A 246 -0.51 -13.79 -19.58
CA ASP A 246 -0.18 -15.11 -20.10
C ASP A 246 0.88 -15.83 -19.24
N TRP A 247 1.83 -15.08 -18.69
CA TRP A 247 2.86 -15.65 -17.82
C TRP A 247 2.26 -16.11 -16.49
N TYR A 248 1.40 -15.32 -15.87
CA TYR A 248 0.74 -15.62 -14.59
C TYR A 248 -0.28 -16.76 -14.73
N ASP A 249 -1.09 -16.75 -15.80
CA ASP A 249 -2.00 -17.84 -16.14
C ASP A 249 -1.21 -19.15 -16.30
N LYS A 250 -0.10 -19.10 -17.04
CA LYS A 250 0.76 -20.27 -17.26
C LYS A 250 1.41 -20.76 -15.98
N LEU A 251 1.84 -19.86 -15.10
CA LEU A 251 2.42 -20.21 -13.81
C LEU A 251 1.45 -21.05 -12.98
N LEU A 252 0.21 -20.58 -12.82
CA LEU A 252 -0.81 -21.28 -12.04
C LEU A 252 -1.19 -22.63 -12.65
N GLN A 253 -1.26 -22.71 -13.99
CA GLN A 253 -1.52 -23.97 -14.69
C GLN A 253 -0.40 -25.02 -14.49
N VAL A 254 0.86 -24.57 -14.44
CA VAL A 254 2.01 -25.45 -14.25
C VAL A 254 2.13 -25.90 -12.80
N THR A 255 1.95 -24.98 -11.85
CA THR A 255 2.11 -25.25 -10.42
C THR A 255 0.93 -26.05 -9.86
N GLY A 256 -0.29 -25.72 -10.28
CA GLY A 256 -1.50 -26.37 -9.79
C GLY A 256 -1.84 -26.04 -8.32
N PRO A 257 -2.90 -26.68 -7.79
CA PRO A 257 -3.44 -26.37 -6.47
C PRO A 257 -2.45 -26.50 -5.32
N GLY A 258 -2.45 -25.52 -4.41
CA GLY A 258 -1.74 -25.60 -3.13
C GLY A 258 -0.23 -25.36 -3.17
N ILE A 259 0.35 -25.09 -4.35
CA ILE A 259 1.76 -24.72 -4.48
C ILE A 259 1.97 -23.24 -4.16
N VAL A 260 1.41 -22.33 -4.97
CA VAL A 260 1.53 -20.88 -4.79
C VAL A 260 0.39 -20.37 -3.92
N ASN A 261 0.67 -20.10 -2.65
CA ASN A 261 -0.31 -19.58 -1.69
C ASN A 261 -0.68 -18.11 -1.97
N VAL A 262 0.29 -17.34 -2.49
CA VAL A 262 0.13 -15.93 -2.77
C VAL A 262 0.67 -15.62 -4.15
N LEU A 263 -0.19 -15.02 -4.99
CA LEU A 263 0.20 -14.50 -6.30
C LEU A 263 0.55 -13.01 -6.14
N SER A 264 1.84 -12.72 -5.94
CA SER A 264 2.36 -11.37 -5.72
C SER A 264 2.70 -10.66 -7.03
N HIS A 265 2.46 -9.36 -7.09
CA HIS A 265 2.95 -8.51 -8.17
C HIS A 265 3.55 -7.20 -7.65
N HIS A 266 4.37 -6.56 -8.49
CA HIS A 266 4.96 -5.25 -8.23
C HIS A 266 4.17 -4.14 -8.92
N LEU A 267 4.30 -2.91 -8.41
CA LEU A 267 3.61 -1.76 -8.96
C LEU A 267 4.45 -0.45 -8.92
N TYR A 268 4.72 0.08 -10.11
CA TYR A 268 5.36 1.39 -10.32
C TYR A 268 4.69 2.11 -11.48
N ASN A 269 3.59 2.82 -11.20
CA ASN A 269 2.70 3.38 -12.22
C ASN A 269 2.94 4.87 -12.54
N LEU A 270 3.81 5.58 -11.81
CA LEU A 270 4.06 7.02 -12.06
C LEU A 270 5.18 7.26 -13.09
N GLY A 271 6.10 6.31 -13.27
CA GLY A 271 7.25 6.42 -14.17
C GLY A 271 8.60 6.45 -13.43
N PRO A 272 9.68 6.91 -14.07
CA PRO A 272 10.99 6.99 -13.43
C PRO A 272 11.04 8.09 -12.38
N GLY A 273 11.86 7.91 -11.34
CA GLY A 273 12.13 8.92 -10.32
C GLY A 273 12.74 10.23 -10.86
N SER A 274 13.26 10.24 -12.10
CA SER A 274 13.76 11.44 -12.78
C SER A 274 12.68 12.25 -13.49
N ASP A 275 11.43 11.79 -13.50
CA ASP A 275 10.36 12.48 -14.23
C ASP A 275 9.99 13.79 -13.53
N GLU A 276 10.11 14.91 -14.24
CA GLU A 276 9.84 16.25 -13.72
C GLU A 276 8.33 16.52 -13.52
N HIS A 277 7.46 15.62 -13.97
CA HIS A 277 6.00 15.75 -13.92
C HIS A 277 5.36 14.74 -12.96
N LEU A 278 6.11 14.16 -12.03
CA LEU A 278 5.56 13.21 -11.04
C LEU A 278 4.41 13.81 -10.23
N ASP A 279 4.53 15.05 -9.77
CA ASP A 279 3.47 15.75 -9.04
C ASP A 279 2.16 15.84 -9.84
N ARG A 280 2.24 16.21 -11.12
CA ARG A 280 1.07 16.26 -12.02
C ARG A 280 0.43 14.90 -12.21
N LYS A 281 1.24 13.84 -12.32
CA LYS A 281 0.75 12.47 -12.48
C LYS A 281 0.10 11.93 -11.21
N ILE A 282 0.63 12.31 -10.04
CA ILE A 282 0.08 11.94 -8.74
C ILE A 282 -1.29 12.62 -8.53
N LEU A 283 -1.45 13.85 -9.01
CA LEU A 283 -2.69 14.62 -8.87
C LEU A 283 -3.68 14.42 -10.03
N ASP A 284 -3.34 13.61 -11.04
CA ASP A 284 -4.19 13.34 -12.20
C ASP A 284 -5.05 12.08 -11.96
N PRO A 285 -6.38 12.22 -11.77
CA PRO A 285 -7.25 11.08 -11.49
C PRO A 285 -7.30 10.07 -12.65
N GLU A 286 -7.14 10.52 -13.90
CA GLU A 286 -7.09 9.61 -15.06
C GLU A 286 -5.79 8.81 -15.06
N HIS A 287 -4.67 9.46 -14.70
CA HIS A 287 -3.40 8.77 -14.56
C HIS A 287 -3.43 7.70 -13.47
N LEU A 288 -3.91 8.04 -12.28
CA LEU A 288 -4.00 7.11 -11.15
C LEU A 288 -4.86 5.88 -11.50
N SER A 289 -5.96 6.08 -12.23
CA SER A 289 -6.91 5.01 -12.59
C SER A 289 -6.35 4.01 -13.62
N LYS A 290 -5.21 4.28 -14.27
CA LYS A 290 -4.58 3.36 -15.24
C LYS A 290 -4.13 2.03 -14.64
N VAL A 291 -3.98 1.96 -13.33
CA VAL A 291 -3.61 0.72 -12.62
C VAL A 291 -4.78 -0.24 -12.44
N GLU A 292 -6.01 0.27 -12.43
CA GLU A 292 -7.21 -0.51 -12.12
C GLU A 292 -7.34 -1.80 -12.95
N PRO A 293 -7.07 -1.81 -14.27
CA PRO A 293 -7.12 -3.03 -15.07
C PRO A 293 -6.15 -4.11 -14.62
N ILE A 294 -5.01 -3.77 -14.00
CA ILE A 294 -4.04 -4.74 -13.47
C ILE A 294 -4.66 -5.50 -12.30
N PHE A 295 -5.20 -4.77 -11.31
CA PHE A 295 -5.85 -5.40 -10.15
C PHE A 295 -7.04 -6.27 -10.56
N ARG A 296 -7.89 -5.77 -11.48
CA ARG A 296 -9.00 -6.55 -12.04
C ARG A 296 -8.51 -7.83 -12.72
N SER A 297 -7.53 -7.71 -13.60
CA SER A 297 -7.00 -8.84 -14.37
C SER A 297 -6.37 -9.91 -13.47
N LEU A 298 -5.62 -9.50 -12.45
CA LEU A 298 -5.03 -10.42 -11.48
C LEU A 298 -6.13 -11.16 -10.68
N SER A 299 -7.16 -10.44 -10.24
CA SER A 299 -8.33 -11.03 -9.58
C SER A 299 -9.02 -12.07 -10.47
N GLU A 300 -9.19 -11.76 -11.76
CA GLU A 300 -9.76 -12.69 -12.76
C GLU A 300 -8.87 -13.92 -12.99
N THR A 301 -7.55 -13.74 -13.07
CA THR A 301 -6.59 -14.86 -13.20
C THR A 301 -6.66 -15.80 -12.00
N ILE A 302 -6.71 -15.26 -10.77
CA ILE A 302 -6.88 -16.05 -9.54
C ILE A 302 -8.23 -16.79 -9.56
N LYS A 303 -9.31 -16.09 -9.89
CA LYS A 303 -10.66 -16.68 -10.02
C LYS A 303 -10.76 -17.74 -11.10
N LYS A 304 -9.83 -17.82 -12.04
CA LYS A 304 -9.89 -18.80 -13.14
C LYS A 304 -8.94 -19.97 -12.94
N TYR A 305 -7.73 -19.71 -12.46
CA TYR A 305 -6.65 -20.69 -12.44
C TYR A 305 -6.07 -20.94 -11.06
N GLY A 306 -6.45 -20.19 -10.02
CA GLY A 306 -5.75 -20.19 -8.74
C GLY A 306 -6.64 -19.88 -7.54
N HIS A 307 -7.84 -20.47 -7.45
CA HIS A 307 -8.81 -20.20 -6.36
C HIS A 307 -8.25 -20.40 -4.93
N TRP A 308 -7.15 -21.12 -4.77
CA TRP A 308 -6.44 -21.33 -3.50
C TRP A 308 -5.44 -20.22 -3.16
N SER A 309 -5.21 -19.27 -4.07
CA SER A 309 -4.18 -18.24 -3.98
C SER A 309 -4.79 -16.86 -3.72
N SER A 310 -4.09 -16.01 -2.98
CA SER A 310 -4.49 -14.61 -2.75
C SER A 310 -3.63 -13.62 -3.54
N ALA A 311 -4.20 -12.50 -3.96
CA ALA A 311 -3.46 -11.41 -4.63
C ALA A 311 -2.76 -10.51 -3.61
N TRP A 312 -1.45 -10.31 -3.75
CA TRP A 312 -0.69 -9.33 -2.96
C TRP A 312 0.02 -8.34 -3.89
N VAL A 313 0.11 -7.07 -3.48
CA VAL A 313 1.12 -6.15 -3.98
C VAL A 313 2.36 -6.35 -3.12
N GLY A 314 3.35 -7.07 -3.64
CA GLY A 314 4.57 -7.44 -2.92
C GLY A 314 5.61 -6.31 -2.84
N GLU A 315 5.52 -5.32 -3.74
CA GLU A 315 6.41 -4.17 -3.78
C GLU A 315 5.75 -3.03 -4.59
N ALA A 316 5.69 -1.82 -4.02
CA ALA A 316 5.23 -0.65 -4.75
C ALA A 316 5.85 0.65 -4.21
N GLY A 317 6.36 1.49 -5.10
CA GLY A 317 6.95 2.79 -4.74
C GLY A 317 6.50 3.95 -5.61
N GLY A 318 5.52 3.73 -6.50
CA GLY A 318 4.94 4.74 -7.40
C GLY A 318 5.88 5.06 -8.54
N ALA A 319 7.00 5.70 -8.24
CA ALA A 319 8.09 5.99 -9.17
C ALA A 319 9.26 4.99 -8.99
N PHE A 320 9.65 4.32 -10.08
CA PHE A 320 10.78 3.38 -10.06
C PHE A 320 12.13 4.12 -10.06
N ASN A 321 13.25 3.40 -9.92
CA ASN A 321 14.60 3.97 -9.79
C ASN A 321 14.73 4.90 -8.56
N SER A 322 14.43 4.33 -7.40
CA SER A 322 14.59 4.96 -6.08
C SER A 322 13.64 6.13 -5.77
N GLY A 323 12.53 6.28 -6.50
CA GLY A 323 11.53 7.32 -6.23
C GLY A 323 11.96 8.73 -6.68
N GLY A 324 10.98 9.64 -6.74
CA GLY A 324 11.19 11.03 -7.12
C GLY A 324 11.82 11.84 -6.00
N ARG A 325 12.99 12.45 -6.25
CA ARG A 325 13.67 13.31 -5.27
C ARG A 325 12.80 14.52 -4.94
N GLN A 326 12.56 14.77 -3.64
CA GLN A 326 11.68 15.86 -3.14
C GLN A 326 10.23 15.75 -3.62
N ILE A 327 9.80 14.53 -3.99
CA ILE A 327 8.41 14.22 -4.37
C ILE A 327 7.95 13.03 -3.55
N SER A 328 8.59 11.87 -3.70
CA SER A 328 8.12 10.61 -3.13
C SER A 328 8.26 10.51 -1.61
N ASN A 329 8.96 11.44 -0.98
CA ASN A 329 9.09 11.58 0.48
C ASN A 329 8.30 12.77 1.04
N THR A 330 7.33 13.30 0.29
CA THR A 330 6.58 14.51 0.63
C THR A 330 5.08 14.26 0.61
N PHE A 331 4.29 15.21 1.12
CA PHE A 331 2.85 15.07 1.25
C PHE A 331 2.14 14.75 -0.07
N VAL A 332 2.64 15.25 -1.20
CA VAL A 332 2.05 14.97 -2.51
C VAL A 332 2.00 13.47 -2.82
N ASP A 333 2.96 12.66 -2.35
CA ASP A 333 2.97 11.21 -2.64
C ASP A 333 1.83 10.48 -1.91
N SER A 334 1.31 11.05 -0.81
CA SER A 334 0.20 10.45 -0.04
C SER A 334 -1.09 10.35 -0.84
N PHE A 335 -1.32 11.22 -1.84
CA PHE A 335 -2.44 11.09 -2.76
C PHE A 335 -2.34 9.80 -3.56
N TRP A 336 -1.18 9.53 -4.16
CA TRP A 336 -0.95 8.28 -4.89
C TRP A 336 -1.05 7.11 -3.94
N TYR A 337 -0.35 7.14 -2.80
CA TYR A 337 -0.23 5.98 -1.93
C TYR A 337 -1.58 5.54 -1.36
N LEU A 338 -2.35 6.46 -0.76
CA LEU A 338 -3.67 6.14 -0.19
C LEU A 338 -4.68 5.75 -1.28
N ASP A 339 -4.58 6.35 -2.46
CA ASP A 339 -5.41 5.95 -3.60
C ASP A 339 -5.11 4.53 -4.08
N GLN A 340 -3.83 4.14 -4.15
CA GLN A 340 -3.44 2.77 -4.51
C GLN A 340 -3.91 1.75 -3.48
N LEU A 341 -3.82 2.06 -2.18
CA LEU A 341 -4.37 1.21 -1.11
C LEU A 341 -5.89 1.02 -1.28
N GLY A 342 -6.60 2.13 -1.51
CA GLY A 342 -8.02 2.16 -1.82
C GLY A 342 -8.39 1.28 -3.02
N MET A 343 -7.73 1.48 -4.16
CA MET A 343 -8.01 0.70 -5.37
C MET A 343 -7.68 -0.79 -5.21
N ALA A 344 -6.51 -1.12 -4.65
CA ALA A 344 -6.08 -2.51 -4.49
C ALA A 344 -7.06 -3.30 -3.61
N SER A 345 -7.54 -2.70 -2.51
CA SER A 345 -8.49 -3.34 -1.57
C SER A 345 -9.79 -3.77 -2.25
N ARG A 346 -10.35 -2.92 -3.14
CA ARG A 346 -11.61 -3.19 -3.87
C ARG A 346 -11.52 -4.42 -4.78
N TYR A 347 -10.31 -4.80 -5.19
CA TYR A 347 -10.04 -5.96 -6.04
C TYR A 347 -9.59 -7.20 -5.26
N ASN A 348 -9.85 -7.22 -3.95
CA ASN A 348 -9.54 -8.35 -3.06
C ASN A 348 -8.03 -8.64 -2.95
N THR A 349 -7.22 -7.59 -3.06
CA THR A 349 -5.79 -7.64 -2.72
C THR A 349 -5.66 -7.72 -1.20
N LYS A 350 -4.92 -8.70 -0.70
CA LYS A 350 -4.82 -8.97 0.75
C LYS A 350 -3.72 -8.21 1.44
N VAL A 351 -2.63 -7.86 0.75
CA VAL A 351 -1.47 -7.16 1.31
C VAL A 351 -0.93 -6.15 0.30
N TYR A 352 -0.47 -5.00 0.79
CA TYR A 352 0.18 -3.97 -0.01
C TYR A 352 1.49 -3.51 0.65
N CYS A 353 2.61 -3.89 0.05
CA CYS A 353 3.95 -3.58 0.55
C CYS A 353 4.51 -2.30 -0.08
N ARG A 354 4.66 -1.24 0.72
CA ARG A 354 5.37 -0.02 0.32
C ARG A 354 6.87 -0.28 0.24
N GLN A 355 7.43 -0.01 -0.92
CA GLN A 355 8.85 0.16 -1.12
C GLN A 355 9.19 1.60 -0.69
N THR A 356 9.85 1.82 0.45
CA THR A 356 10.36 0.88 1.49
C THR A 356 10.01 1.41 2.89
N ILE A 357 10.28 0.64 3.95
CA ILE A 357 10.29 1.21 5.31
C ILE A 357 11.36 2.31 5.46
N ILE A 358 12.53 2.13 4.85
CA ILE A 358 13.64 3.10 4.85
C ILE A 358 14.51 2.89 3.60
N GLY A 359 15.11 3.96 3.09
CA GLY A 359 15.94 3.94 1.88
C GLY A 359 15.18 4.35 0.61
N GLY A 360 15.89 4.90 -0.37
CA GLY A 360 15.25 5.51 -1.53
C GLY A 360 14.56 6.84 -1.17
N ASN A 361 14.08 7.57 -2.18
CA ASN A 361 13.32 8.80 -1.99
C ASN A 361 11.84 8.53 -1.63
N TYR A 362 11.39 7.27 -1.62
CA TYR A 362 10.02 6.84 -1.28
C TYR A 362 9.92 6.20 0.11
N GLY A 363 11.02 6.18 0.88
CA GLY A 363 11.08 5.52 2.18
C GLY A 363 10.05 6.10 3.14
N LEU A 364 9.32 5.25 3.86
CA LEU A 364 8.41 5.69 4.92
C LEU A 364 9.15 6.46 6.02
N LEU A 365 10.41 6.12 6.26
CA LEU A 365 11.33 6.86 7.13
C LEU A 365 12.42 7.53 6.30
N ASP A 366 12.84 8.72 6.74
CA ASP A 366 14.00 9.40 6.17
C ASP A 366 15.27 8.56 6.35
N THR A 367 16.04 8.42 5.28
CA THR A 367 17.21 7.53 5.21
C THR A 367 18.32 7.89 6.20
N THR A 368 18.41 9.16 6.63
CA THR A 368 19.50 9.63 7.50
C THR A 368 19.05 9.78 8.95
N THR A 369 17.87 10.35 9.15
CA THR A 369 17.36 10.74 10.47
C THR A 369 16.39 9.73 11.07
N PHE A 370 15.89 8.77 10.27
CA PHE A 370 14.84 7.82 10.64
C PHE A 370 13.51 8.48 11.04
N VAL A 371 13.37 9.80 10.84
CA VAL A 371 12.11 10.51 11.09
C VAL A 371 11.09 10.10 10.04
N PRO A 372 9.83 9.82 10.43
CA PRO A 372 8.80 9.47 9.46
C PRO A 372 8.51 10.54 8.42
N ASN A 373 8.45 10.13 7.15
CA ASN A 373 7.93 10.93 6.04
C ASN A 373 6.40 10.89 6.02
N PRO A 374 5.72 11.79 5.28
CA PRO A 374 4.25 11.88 5.24
C PRO A 374 3.52 10.55 5.01
N ASP A 375 4.02 9.70 4.11
CA ASP A 375 3.38 8.41 3.81
C ASP A 375 3.39 7.41 4.97
N TYR A 376 4.29 7.55 5.93
CA TYR A 376 4.25 6.73 7.14
C TYR A 376 3.00 7.02 7.95
N TYR A 377 2.64 8.30 8.10
CA TYR A 377 1.43 8.70 8.82
C TYR A 377 0.16 8.30 8.06
N SER A 378 0.19 8.37 6.72
CA SER A 378 -0.87 7.83 5.86
C SER A 378 -1.08 6.32 6.09
N ALA A 379 0.01 5.54 6.10
CA ALA A 379 -0.04 4.11 6.41
C ALA A 379 -0.54 3.83 7.84
N LEU A 380 -0.12 4.64 8.81
CA LEU A 380 -0.49 4.48 10.22
C LEU A 380 -1.98 4.76 10.46
N LEU A 381 -2.54 5.81 9.83
CA LEU A 381 -3.97 6.09 9.88
C LEU A 381 -4.78 4.97 9.23
N TRP A 382 -4.37 4.51 8.04
CA TRP A 382 -5.01 3.35 7.42
C TRP A 382 -4.97 2.15 8.37
N HIS A 383 -3.79 1.82 8.90
CA HIS A 383 -3.60 0.68 9.79
C HIS A 383 -4.46 0.74 11.05
N ARG A 384 -4.72 1.94 11.60
CA ARG A 384 -5.51 2.13 12.83
C ARG A 384 -7.02 2.22 12.58
N LEU A 385 -7.44 2.71 11.41
CA LEU A 385 -8.84 3.09 11.18
C LEU A 385 -9.56 2.18 10.18
N MET A 386 -8.89 1.68 9.16
CA MET A 386 -9.49 0.89 8.08
C MET A 386 -9.46 -0.60 8.45
N GLY A 387 -10.63 -1.21 8.64
CA GLY A 387 -10.76 -2.64 8.93
C GLY A 387 -10.58 -3.51 7.69
N ASN A 388 -10.65 -4.83 7.86
CA ASN A 388 -10.38 -5.78 6.77
C ASN A 388 -11.53 -5.93 5.76
N THR A 389 -12.76 -5.54 6.12
CA THR A 389 -13.94 -5.72 5.27
C THR A 389 -14.16 -4.50 4.40
N VAL A 390 -14.09 -4.68 3.07
CA VAL A 390 -14.19 -3.60 2.09
C VAL A 390 -15.65 -3.45 1.65
N LEU A 391 -16.16 -2.23 1.69
CA LEU A 391 -17.52 -1.87 1.28
C LEU A 391 -17.50 -1.12 -0.06
N ALA A 392 -18.60 -1.19 -0.80
CA ALA A 392 -18.76 -0.33 -1.97
C ALA A 392 -19.05 1.11 -1.55
N ALA A 393 -18.25 2.05 -2.06
CA ALA A 393 -18.47 3.48 -1.95
C ALA A 393 -18.58 4.10 -3.35
N SER A 394 -19.45 5.10 -3.46
CA SER A 394 -19.61 5.92 -4.67
C SER A 394 -20.06 7.32 -4.29
N SER A 395 -19.80 8.31 -5.14
CA SER A 395 -20.30 9.68 -4.98
C SER A 395 -21.35 9.99 -6.04
N ASP A 396 -22.31 10.85 -5.72
CA ASP A 396 -23.18 11.49 -6.72
C ASP A 396 -22.56 12.76 -7.33
N VAL A 397 -21.41 13.19 -6.80
CA VAL A 397 -20.57 14.26 -7.37
C VAL A 397 -19.90 13.72 -8.64
N PHE A 398 -20.16 14.37 -9.77
CA PHE A 398 -19.60 14.00 -11.07
C PHE A 398 -18.19 14.58 -11.28
N SER A 399 -17.30 14.40 -10.31
CA SER A 399 -15.91 14.87 -10.37
C SER A 399 -14.94 13.69 -10.20
N PRO A 400 -14.06 13.41 -11.18
CA PRO A 400 -13.05 12.36 -11.05
C PRO A 400 -12.00 12.70 -9.98
N SER A 401 -11.93 13.97 -9.56
CA SER A 401 -11.02 14.46 -8.54
C SER A 401 -11.43 14.08 -7.12
N LEU A 402 -12.70 13.71 -6.89
CA LEU A 402 -13.15 13.19 -5.60
C LEU A 402 -13.11 11.67 -5.59
N ARG A 403 -12.21 11.10 -4.79
CA ARG A 403 -12.05 9.64 -4.67
C ARG A 403 -12.51 9.19 -3.29
N SER A 404 -13.24 8.09 -3.25
CA SER A 404 -13.85 7.58 -2.01
C SER A 404 -13.71 6.07 -1.87
N TYR A 405 -13.33 5.64 -0.67
CA TYR A 405 -13.18 4.24 -0.29
C TYR A 405 -13.83 4.04 1.09
N ALA A 406 -14.46 2.88 1.31
CA ALA A 406 -15.15 2.57 2.55
C ALA A 406 -14.77 1.17 3.04
N HIS A 407 -14.43 1.07 4.32
CA HIS A 407 -14.21 -0.19 5.00
C HIS A 407 -15.07 -0.21 6.27
N CYS A 408 -15.32 -1.40 6.82
CA CYS A 408 -15.71 -1.50 8.22
C CYS A 408 -14.62 -0.88 9.10
N SER A 409 -14.99 -0.23 10.20
CA SER A 409 -14.01 0.37 11.09
C SER A 409 -13.18 -0.70 11.80
N LYS A 410 -11.86 -0.48 11.91
CA LYS A 410 -10.99 -1.44 12.58
C LYS A 410 -11.25 -1.44 14.09
N GLY A 411 -11.53 -2.62 14.64
CA GLY A 411 -11.67 -2.85 16.08
C GLY A 411 -12.89 -2.19 16.74
N ARG A 412 -13.84 -1.65 15.97
CA ARG A 412 -15.04 -1.00 16.48
C ARG A 412 -16.20 -1.04 15.48
N ASP A 413 -17.42 -0.84 15.96
CA ASP A 413 -18.61 -0.83 15.12
C ASP A 413 -18.67 0.40 14.21
N GLY A 414 -19.24 0.23 13.02
CA GLY A 414 -19.43 1.29 12.02
C GLY A 414 -18.50 1.16 10.82
N ILE A 415 -18.30 2.27 10.11
CA ILE A 415 -17.48 2.33 8.90
C ILE A 415 -16.42 3.42 9.00
N THR A 416 -15.33 3.23 8.27
CA THR A 416 -14.31 4.25 8.02
C THR A 416 -14.29 4.57 6.54
N LEU A 417 -14.36 5.86 6.22
CA LEU A 417 -14.18 6.39 4.88
C LEU A 417 -12.77 6.95 4.72
N LEU A 418 -12.19 6.74 3.54
CA LEU A 418 -11.08 7.53 3.01
C LEU A 418 -11.63 8.38 1.87
N LEU A 419 -11.46 9.70 1.99
CA LEU A 419 -11.85 10.69 0.98
C LEU A 419 -10.60 11.42 0.51
N ILE A 420 -10.43 11.55 -0.80
CA ILE A 420 -9.28 12.22 -1.41
C ILE A 420 -9.80 13.27 -2.38
N ASN A 421 -9.38 14.53 -2.19
CA ASN A 421 -9.65 15.62 -3.11
C ASN A 421 -8.39 15.95 -3.92
N LEU A 422 -8.39 15.60 -5.20
CA LEU A 422 -7.33 15.92 -6.15
C LEU A 422 -7.52 17.27 -6.84
N SER A 423 -8.66 17.94 -6.64
CA SER A 423 -8.93 19.26 -7.22
C SER A 423 -8.12 20.31 -6.47
N ASN A 424 -7.54 21.25 -7.22
CA ASN A 424 -6.86 22.42 -6.68
C ASN A 424 -7.74 23.67 -6.62
N GLN A 425 -9.00 23.56 -7.05
CA GLN A 425 -9.96 24.67 -7.15
C GLN A 425 -11.26 24.41 -6.41
N THR A 426 -11.58 23.13 -6.15
CA THR A 426 -12.89 22.72 -5.66
C THR A 426 -12.82 22.27 -4.21
N ASP A 427 -13.65 22.89 -3.38
CA ASP A 427 -13.98 22.43 -2.04
C ASP A 427 -15.19 21.50 -2.12
N PHE A 428 -15.12 20.34 -1.45
CA PHE A 428 -16.27 19.43 -1.39
C PHE A 428 -16.98 19.53 -0.04
N THR A 429 -18.30 19.68 -0.09
CA THR A 429 -19.18 19.60 1.09
C THR A 429 -20.07 18.38 0.97
N LEU A 430 -19.74 17.32 1.71
CA LEU A 430 -20.25 15.98 1.51
C LEU A 430 -21.14 15.54 2.67
N MET A 431 -22.22 14.81 2.38
CA MET A 431 -22.94 14.01 3.38
C MET A 431 -22.80 12.53 3.08
N VAL A 432 -22.91 11.68 4.10
CA VAL A 432 -22.78 10.23 3.95
C VAL A 432 -24.13 9.57 4.13
N ARG A 433 -24.45 8.61 3.26
CA ARG A 433 -25.72 7.90 3.27
C ARG A 433 -25.54 6.40 2.98
N ASP A 434 -26.33 5.57 3.66
CA ASP A 434 -26.45 4.15 3.31
C ASP A 434 -27.27 3.97 2.02
N ARG A 435 -26.76 3.14 1.12
CA ARG A 435 -27.43 2.71 -0.10
C ARG A 435 -28.39 1.57 0.25
N VAL A 436 -29.46 1.88 0.97
CA VAL A 436 -30.57 0.92 1.18
C VAL A 436 -31.14 0.58 -0.20
N PRO A 437 -31.19 -0.70 -0.60
CA PRO A 437 -31.92 -1.11 -1.80
C PRO A 437 -33.37 -0.67 -1.64
N LEU A 438 -33.97 -0.08 -2.68
CA LEU A 438 -35.42 0.16 -2.70
C LEU A 438 -36.15 -1.19 -2.58
N SER A 439 -36.40 -1.63 -1.36
CA SER A 439 -37.34 -2.71 -1.08
C SER A 439 -38.74 -2.14 -1.30
N SER A 440 -39.32 -2.54 -2.43
CA SER A 440 -40.75 -2.68 -2.72
C SER A 440 -41.64 -1.52 -2.26
N GLY A 441 -42.02 -0.68 -3.23
CA GLY A 441 -43.08 0.32 -3.05
C GLY A 441 -44.34 -0.32 -2.49
N GLY A 442 -44.57 -0.12 -1.20
CA GLY A 442 -45.89 -0.21 -0.61
C GLY A 442 -46.73 0.93 -1.18
N HIS A 443 -47.82 0.58 -1.84
CA HIS A 443 -48.88 1.52 -2.20
C HIS A 443 -49.36 2.24 -0.94
N GLU A 444 -49.06 3.53 -0.82
CA GLU A 444 -49.87 4.44 -0.03
C GLU A 444 -50.51 5.47 -0.95
N ASN A 445 -51.81 5.26 -1.18
CA ASN A 445 -52.71 6.28 -1.69
C ASN A 445 -52.93 7.34 -0.61
N GLY A 446 -52.90 8.62 -1.00
CA GLY A 446 -53.62 9.67 -0.25
C GLY A 446 -52.84 10.94 0.05
N THR A 447 -52.98 11.92 -0.84
CA THR A 447 -53.24 13.34 -0.53
C THR A 447 -52.47 14.03 0.61
N SER A 448 -51.50 14.88 0.24
CA SER A 448 -51.61 16.34 0.40
C SER A 448 -50.27 16.99 0.05
N ILE A 449 -50.33 18.08 -0.71
CA ILE A 449 -49.16 18.87 -1.10
C ILE A 449 -48.73 19.67 0.12
N HIS A 450 -47.77 19.15 0.88
CA HIS A 450 -46.91 19.96 1.73
C HIS A 450 -45.55 20.08 1.05
N VAL A 451 -45.25 21.28 0.56
CA VAL A 451 -43.90 21.68 0.15
C VAL A 451 -43.06 21.82 1.42
N GLU A 452 -42.65 20.69 2.01
CA GLU A 452 -41.54 20.66 2.96
C GLU A 452 -40.22 20.66 2.17
N ASN A 453 -39.34 21.59 2.51
CA ASN A 453 -38.07 21.88 1.84
C ASN A 453 -37.30 20.61 1.44
N SER A 454 -36.94 20.47 0.15
CA SER A 454 -36.19 19.30 -0.37
C SER A 454 -34.85 19.08 0.36
N LEU A 455 -34.24 20.15 0.87
CA LEU A 455 -33.06 20.11 1.74
C LEU A 455 -33.31 19.37 3.06
N LEU A 456 -34.41 19.65 3.76
CA LEU A 456 -34.76 18.96 5.01
C LEU A 456 -35.04 17.47 4.76
N ASN A 457 -35.68 17.13 3.64
CA ASN A 457 -35.92 15.74 3.26
C ASN A 457 -34.63 15.00 2.85
N ASN A 458 -33.69 15.69 2.19
CA ASN A 458 -32.38 15.15 1.88
C ASN A 458 -31.52 14.95 3.14
N LEU A 459 -31.54 15.90 4.08
CA LEU A 459 -30.90 15.77 5.40
C LEU A 459 -31.49 14.60 6.20
N LYS A 460 -32.82 14.54 6.36
CA LYS A 460 -33.50 13.44 7.05
C LYS A 460 -33.14 12.07 6.45
N ARG A 461 -32.98 11.99 5.13
CA ARG A 461 -32.59 10.76 4.42
C ARG A 461 -31.10 10.42 4.56
N ALA A 462 -30.20 11.40 4.52
CA ALA A 462 -28.77 11.20 4.73
C ALA A 462 -28.48 10.56 6.10
N PHE A 463 -29.23 10.96 7.13
CA PHE A 463 -29.05 10.51 8.52
C PHE A 463 -29.98 9.36 8.94
N SER A 464 -30.69 8.72 8.00
CA SER A 464 -31.67 7.67 8.31
C SER A 464 -31.07 6.42 8.97
N TRP A 465 -29.76 6.19 8.84
CA TRP A 465 -29.04 5.08 9.46
C TRP A 465 -28.80 5.28 10.97
N ILE A 466 -28.77 6.52 11.46
CA ILE A 466 -28.50 6.85 12.88
C ILE A 466 -29.66 6.40 13.80
N GLY A 467 -30.86 6.17 13.25
CA GLY A 467 -32.07 5.90 14.04
C GLY A 467 -32.34 4.44 14.42
N ARG A 468 -31.50 3.47 14.04
CA ARG A 468 -31.82 2.02 14.19
C ARG A 468 -31.15 1.31 15.37
N LYS A 469 -30.02 1.81 15.89
CA LYS A 469 -29.36 1.30 17.11
C LYS A 469 -28.55 2.41 17.79
N GLY A 470 -29.10 3.01 18.85
CA GLY A 470 -28.38 3.89 19.77
C GLY A 470 -28.61 5.38 19.54
N SER A 471 -29.45 6.00 20.39
CA SER A 471 -29.80 7.43 20.39
C SER A 471 -28.73 8.36 20.98
N ASP A 472 -27.54 7.86 21.32
CA ASP A 472 -26.60 8.60 22.18
C ASP A 472 -25.30 9.05 21.49
N VAL A 473 -25.07 8.66 20.23
CA VAL A 473 -23.83 9.05 19.52
C VAL A 473 -24.11 10.21 18.59
N THR A 474 -23.68 11.40 19.01
CA THR A 474 -23.85 12.63 18.23
C THR A 474 -22.63 12.98 17.39
N PHE A 475 -21.51 12.27 17.50
CA PHE A 475 -20.24 12.65 16.87
C PHE A 475 -19.60 11.54 16.02
N ARG A 476 -18.94 11.96 14.93
CA ARG A 476 -18.01 11.18 14.11
C ARG A 476 -16.58 11.71 14.33
N GLU A 477 -15.59 10.88 14.03
CA GLU A 477 -14.18 11.27 14.08
C GLU A 477 -13.70 11.65 12.68
N GLU A 478 -13.04 12.80 12.55
CA GLU A 478 -12.42 13.23 11.30
C GLU A 478 -10.90 13.45 11.47
N TYR A 479 -10.14 12.95 10.51
CA TYR A 479 -8.68 13.05 10.43
C TYR A 479 -8.31 13.67 9.08
N HIS A 480 -8.22 15.00 9.04
CA HIS A 480 -7.88 15.76 7.84
C HIS A 480 -6.37 15.89 7.71
N LEU A 481 -5.85 15.53 6.53
CA LEU A 481 -4.46 15.59 6.19
C LEU A 481 -4.20 16.69 5.17
N ASN A 482 -3.26 17.56 5.49
CA ASN A 482 -2.84 18.67 4.63
C ASN A 482 -1.32 18.79 4.65
N ALA A 483 -0.78 19.43 3.62
CA ALA A 483 0.62 19.82 3.64
C ALA A 483 0.82 21.06 4.52
N LYS A 484 1.93 21.09 5.27
CA LYS A 484 2.34 22.31 5.98
C LYS A 484 2.48 23.48 4.99
N ASP A 485 1.97 24.65 5.38
CA ASP A 485 1.98 25.89 4.60
C ASP A 485 1.33 25.77 3.20
N ASN A 486 0.43 24.80 3.00
CA ASN A 486 -0.16 24.44 1.70
C ASN A 486 0.89 24.10 0.62
N TYR A 487 2.10 23.76 1.02
CA TYR A 487 3.17 23.36 0.11
C TYR A 487 3.17 21.85 -0.06
N LEU A 488 2.57 21.33 -1.15
CA LEU A 488 2.41 19.88 -1.35
C LEU A 488 3.70 19.06 -1.30
N ARG A 489 4.86 19.66 -1.60
CA ARG A 489 6.16 19.00 -1.48
C ARG A 489 6.79 19.14 -0.09
N SER A 490 6.00 19.51 0.92
CA SER A 490 6.41 19.50 2.33
C SER A 490 6.64 18.08 2.81
N GLN A 491 7.72 17.87 3.57
CA GLN A 491 7.94 16.63 4.33
C GLN A 491 7.19 16.63 5.67
N THR A 492 6.58 17.75 6.05
CA THR A 492 5.71 17.84 7.23
C THR A 492 4.25 17.77 6.80
N MET A 493 3.58 16.73 7.25
CA MET A 493 2.12 16.55 7.15
C MET A 493 1.46 17.16 8.38
N LEU A 494 0.30 17.78 8.19
CA LEU A 494 -0.59 18.22 9.26
C LEU A 494 -1.71 17.20 9.43
N LEU A 495 -2.08 16.89 10.66
CA LEU A 495 -3.33 16.23 11.02
C LEU A 495 -4.22 17.24 11.72
N ASN A 496 -5.39 17.54 11.14
CA ASN A 496 -6.35 18.49 11.70
C ASN A 496 -5.70 19.87 12.00
N GLY A 497 -4.78 20.30 11.13
CA GLY A 497 -4.01 21.54 11.26
C GLY A 497 -2.77 21.46 12.17
N VAL A 498 -2.53 20.35 12.86
CA VAL A 498 -1.40 20.16 13.77
C VAL A 498 -0.28 19.38 13.08
N PRO A 499 0.99 19.86 13.07
CA PRO A 499 2.11 19.12 12.50
C PRO A 499 2.31 17.75 13.15
N LEU A 500 2.43 16.72 12.33
CA LEU A 500 2.82 15.38 12.75
C LEU A 500 4.35 15.28 12.81
N GLU A 501 4.87 15.37 14.02
CA GLU A 501 6.30 15.28 14.33
C GLU A 501 6.50 14.32 15.49
N LEU A 502 7.67 13.66 15.54
CA LEU A 502 8.02 12.85 16.70
C LEU A 502 8.03 13.71 17.96
N THR A 503 7.66 13.12 19.09
CA THR A 503 7.84 13.78 20.39
C THR A 503 9.32 13.97 20.69
N ASN A 504 9.65 14.76 21.72
CA ASN A 504 11.04 14.95 22.16
C ASN A 504 11.75 13.62 22.52
N ASP A 505 10.99 12.61 22.93
CA ASP A 505 11.48 11.27 23.26
C ASP A 505 11.54 10.33 22.03
N GLY A 506 11.21 10.84 20.84
CA GLY A 506 11.19 10.09 19.60
C GLY A 506 9.99 9.16 19.45
N GLU A 507 8.92 9.36 20.23
CA GLU A 507 7.67 8.61 20.07
C GLU A 507 6.87 9.10 18.87
N ILE A 508 6.15 8.18 18.22
CA ILE A 508 5.16 8.53 17.21
C ILE A 508 4.05 9.38 17.87
N PRO A 509 3.69 10.55 17.32
CA PRO A 509 2.67 11.41 17.92
C PRO A 509 1.31 10.71 17.99
N THR A 510 0.51 11.10 18.98
CA THR A 510 -0.90 10.69 19.01
C THR A 510 -1.63 11.29 17.81
N LEU A 511 -2.47 10.47 17.17
CA LEU A 511 -3.26 10.89 16.02
C LEU A 511 -4.67 11.23 16.54
N GLU A 512 -4.85 12.47 16.97
CA GLU A 512 -6.10 12.93 17.58
C GLU A 512 -7.14 13.32 16.52
N PRO A 513 -8.38 12.79 16.58
CA PRO A 513 -9.45 13.19 15.68
C PRO A 513 -10.08 14.53 16.06
N LEU A 514 -10.75 15.14 15.09
CA LEU A 514 -11.83 16.10 15.36
C LEU A 514 -13.14 15.35 15.61
N LEU A 515 -13.83 15.70 16.69
CA LEU A 515 -15.17 15.18 16.99
C LEU A 515 -16.22 16.12 16.41
N ILE A 516 -16.82 15.72 15.29
CA ILE A 516 -17.77 16.53 14.53
C ILE A 516 -19.16 15.91 14.63
N SER A 517 -20.20 16.74 14.73
CA SER A 517 -21.58 16.24 14.76
C SER A 517 -21.87 15.37 13.55
N VAL A 518 -22.42 14.17 13.74
CA VAL A 518 -22.79 13.27 12.62
C VAL A 518 -23.74 13.94 11.63
N HIS A 519 -24.51 14.95 12.06
CA HIS A 519 -25.47 15.71 11.24
C HIS A 519 -24.85 16.84 10.42
N SER A 520 -23.61 17.23 10.72
CA SER A 520 -22.90 18.25 9.95
C SER A 520 -22.38 17.65 8.64
N PRO A 521 -22.29 18.40 7.54
CA PRO A 521 -21.56 17.93 6.37
C PRO A 521 -20.06 17.74 6.69
N ILE A 522 -19.39 16.89 5.92
CA ILE A 522 -17.94 16.74 5.88
C ILE A 522 -17.43 17.79 4.90
N HIS A 523 -16.47 18.61 5.32
CA HIS A 523 -15.79 19.57 4.44
C HIS A 523 -14.45 19.00 4.04
N LEU A 524 -14.13 19.03 2.75
CA LEU A 524 -12.88 18.51 2.21
C LEU A 524 -12.25 19.55 1.28
N ASP A 525 -11.20 20.20 1.79
CA ASP A 525 -10.49 21.29 1.13
C ASP A 525 -9.81 20.81 -0.18
N PRO A 526 -9.49 21.72 -1.12
CA PRO A 526 -8.68 21.40 -2.30
C PRO A 526 -7.36 20.74 -1.89
N LEU A 527 -6.93 19.74 -2.66
CA LEU A 527 -5.67 19.04 -2.45
C LEU A 527 -5.50 18.60 -0.99
N SER A 528 -6.50 17.89 -0.47
CA SER A 528 -6.53 17.35 0.89
C SER A 528 -7.04 15.90 0.91
N ILE A 529 -6.81 15.23 2.05
CA ILE A 529 -7.22 13.85 2.28
C ILE A 529 -7.88 13.78 3.64
N ALA A 530 -8.96 13.00 3.80
CA ALA A 530 -9.60 12.80 5.08
C ALA A 530 -9.90 11.32 5.35
N PHE A 531 -9.62 10.87 6.57
CA PHE A 531 -10.26 9.67 7.12
C PHE A 531 -11.44 10.10 7.97
N VAL A 532 -12.60 9.45 7.79
CA VAL A 532 -13.82 9.76 8.53
C VAL A 532 -14.38 8.47 9.12
N VAL A 533 -14.33 8.35 10.44
CA VAL A 533 -14.93 7.21 11.17
C VAL A 533 -16.35 7.58 11.52
N LEU A 534 -17.31 6.79 11.08
CA LEU A 534 -18.74 6.92 11.36
C LEU A 534 -19.14 5.78 12.31
N PRO A 535 -19.10 6.02 13.63
CA PRO A 535 -19.50 5.02 14.60
C PRO A 535 -20.96 4.63 14.36
N TYR A 536 -21.27 3.35 14.52
CA TYR A 536 -22.65 2.83 14.47
C TYR A 536 -23.38 3.08 13.13
N PHE A 537 -22.65 3.27 12.03
CA PHE A 537 -23.22 3.21 10.69
C PHE A 537 -23.95 1.88 10.48
N ASP A 538 -25.18 1.90 9.96
CA ASP A 538 -26.00 0.70 9.70
C ASP A 538 -25.39 -0.10 8.52
N ALA A 539 -24.31 -0.81 8.81
CA ALA A 539 -23.63 -1.71 7.89
C ALA A 539 -23.64 -3.12 8.46
N PRO A 540 -24.66 -3.95 8.12
CA PRO A 540 -24.73 -5.33 8.56
C PRO A 540 -23.48 -6.16 8.24
N ALA A 541 -22.77 -5.85 7.15
CA ALA A 541 -21.50 -6.50 6.80
C ALA A 541 -20.41 -6.29 7.88
N CYS A 542 -20.50 -5.24 8.68
CA CYS A 542 -19.52 -4.91 9.72
C CYS A 542 -19.83 -5.55 11.09
N ALA A 543 -21.08 -5.94 11.33
CA ALA A 543 -21.50 -6.56 12.59
C ALA A 543 -20.94 -7.98 12.80
N ALA A 544 -20.39 -8.61 11.77
CA ALA A 544 -19.75 -9.92 11.88
C ALA A 544 -18.40 -9.88 12.62
N GLN A 545 -17.81 -8.69 12.81
CA GLN A 545 -16.46 -8.54 13.38
C GLN A 545 -16.40 -8.50 14.91
N THR A 546 -17.53 -8.29 15.60
CA THR A 546 -17.57 -8.20 17.08
C THR A 546 -17.52 -9.57 17.79
N LYS A 547 -17.27 -10.67 17.07
CA LYS A 547 -17.37 -12.06 17.58
C LYS A 547 -16.07 -12.87 17.60
N LEU A 548 -14.90 -12.27 17.37
CA LEU A 548 -13.61 -12.97 17.44
C LEU A 548 -12.70 -12.39 18.53
#